data_AF-A0A0Q7E579-F1
#
_entry.id   AF-A0A0Q7E579-F1
#
_cell.length_a   1.000
_cell.length_b   1.000
_cell.length_c   1.000
_cell.angle_alpha   90.00
_cell.angle_beta   90.00
_cell.angle_gamma   90.00
#
_symmetry.space_group_name_H-M   'P 1'
#
loop_
_entity.id
_entity.type
_entity.pdbx_description
1 polymer ?
#
loop_
_entity_poly.entity_id
_entity_poly.type
_entity_poly.pdbx_seq_one_letter_code
_entity_poly.pdbx_strand_id
1 'polypeptide(L)'
;MLIVTLALATSGAVVAFVEAKAYLSAGILPKERFDALAAGGIDVGLSTASHTLILNNCYEALTSVTARLQPAARRSAVAANCLLVADGISAGEPANAFAWYVAALAAAHNDDLPTMTERLRMSQISGPSEQWIVELRVNLAEDHLAALTPEVMAGNDRDLTLLAQSQRGVASIAQRYVRQADFRERITALVERLPAEQQQSFLYNVRLAADQLSRG
;
A
#
# COMPACT_ATOMS: atom_id res chain seq x y z
N MET A 1 14.22 -36.19 -28.95
CA MET A 1 13.90 -36.16 -27.50
C MET A 1 14.99 -35.53 -26.63
N LEU A 2 16.29 -35.76 -26.88
CA LEU A 2 17.38 -35.20 -26.05
C LEU A 2 17.46 -33.64 -26.08
N ILE A 3 17.25 -33.03 -27.25
CA ILE A 3 17.30 -31.56 -27.40
C ILE A 3 16.16 -30.87 -26.64
N VAL A 4 14.95 -31.44 -26.72
CA VAL A 4 13.76 -30.91 -26.03
C VAL A 4 13.89 -31.04 -24.51
N THR A 5 14.43 -32.17 -24.04
CA THR A 5 14.67 -32.37 -22.59
C THR A 5 15.78 -31.47 -22.07
N LEU A 6 16.87 -31.26 -22.83
CA LEU A 6 17.92 -30.31 -22.46
C LEU A 6 17.41 -28.87 -22.45
N ALA A 7 16.59 -28.47 -23.42
CA ALA A 7 15.99 -27.13 -23.48
C ALA A 7 15.00 -26.87 -22.33
N LEU A 8 14.22 -27.88 -21.92
CA LEU A 8 13.31 -27.78 -20.77
C LEU A 8 14.07 -27.73 -19.44
N ALA A 9 15.16 -28.49 -19.30
CA ALA A 9 15.97 -28.50 -18.10
C ALA A 9 16.73 -27.16 -17.92
N THR A 10 17.28 -26.60 -18.99
CA THR A 10 17.98 -25.31 -18.94
C THR A 10 17.03 -24.15 -18.69
N SER A 11 15.85 -24.14 -19.32
CA SER A 11 14.84 -23.10 -19.06
C SER A 11 14.32 -23.16 -17.62
N GLY A 12 14.05 -24.36 -17.09
CA GLY A 12 13.66 -24.56 -15.69
C GLY A 12 14.73 -24.05 -14.70
N ALA A 13 16.01 -24.33 -14.97
CA ALA A 13 17.11 -23.85 -14.13
C ALA A 13 17.24 -22.32 -14.15
N VAL A 14 17.04 -21.68 -15.31
CA VAL A 14 17.05 -20.22 -15.43
C VAL A 14 15.90 -19.60 -14.66
N VAL A 15 14.68 -20.12 -14.79
CA VAL A 15 13.52 -19.63 -14.03
C VAL A 15 13.74 -19.77 -12.53
N ALA A 16 14.20 -20.95 -12.08
CA ALA A 16 14.49 -21.18 -10.67
C ALA A 16 15.58 -20.23 -10.14
N PHE A 17 16.59 -19.92 -10.95
CA PHE A 17 17.65 -18.99 -10.59
C PHE A 17 17.14 -17.54 -10.47
N VAL A 18 16.30 -17.09 -11.42
CA VAL A 18 15.67 -15.76 -11.38
C VAL A 18 14.76 -15.63 -10.16
N GLU A 19 13.94 -16.63 -9.88
CA GLU A 19 13.10 -16.66 -8.67
C GLU A 19 13.95 -16.62 -7.40
N ALA A 20 14.96 -17.49 -7.28
CA ALA A 20 15.79 -17.58 -6.08
C ALA A 20 16.50 -16.25 -5.77
N LYS A 21 16.94 -15.52 -6.81
CA LYS A 21 17.56 -14.20 -6.65
C LYS A 21 16.61 -13.17 -6.01
N ALA A 22 15.33 -13.19 -6.33
CA ALA A 22 14.35 -12.28 -5.75
C ALA A 22 14.24 -12.45 -4.22
N TYR A 23 14.41 -13.67 -3.71
CA TYR A 23 14.38 -13.97 -2.28
C TYR A 23 15.70 -13.64 -1.56
N LEU A 24 16.82 -13.66 -2.27
CA LEU A 24 18.16 -13.56 -1.66
C LEU A 24 18.80 -12.17 -1.81
N SER A 25 18.37 -11.36 -2.78
CA SER A 25 19.04 -10.10 -3.13
C SER A 25 18.84 -8.98 -2.10
N ALA A 26 17.71 -8.93 -1.40
CA ALA A 26 17.37 -7.85 -0.49
C ALA A 26 17.82 -8.06 0.97
N GLY A 27 18.40 -9.23 1.31
CA GLY A 27 18.72 -9.56 2.70
C GLY A 27 17.50 -9.83 3.59
N ILE A 28 17.76 -10.23 4.84
CA ILE A 28 16.72 -10.68 5.78
C ILE A 28 16.34 -9.55 6.73
N LEU A 29 17.29 -8.68 7.08
CA LEU A 29 17.07 -7.60 8.04
C LEU A 29 16.49 -6.35 7.36
N PRO A 30 15.64 -5.55 8.03
CA PRO A 30 15.06 -4.34 7.46
C PRO A 30 16.11 -3.33 6.94
N LYS A 31 17.26 -3.24 7.62
CA LYS A 31 18.38 -2.39 7.18
C LYS A 31 18.98 -2.87 5.86
N GLU A 32 19.18 -4.18 5.70
CA GLU A 32 19.74 -4.78 4.48
C GLU A 32 18.80 -4.54 3.30
N ARG A 33 17.49 -4.72 3.52
CA ARG A 33 16.44 -4.45 2.51
C ARG A 33 16.45 -3.01 2.07
N PHE A 34 16.51 -2.08 3.04
CA PHE A 34 16.62 -0.66 2.74
C PHE A 34 17.89 -0.35 1.95
N ASP A 35 19.04 -0.91 2.35
CA ASP A 35 20.32 -0.65 1.69
C ASP A 35 20.32 -1.21 0.25
N ALA A 36 19.74 -2.39 0.02
CA ALA A 36 19.58 -2.99 -1.31
C ALA A 36 18.63 -2.18 -2.20
N LEU A 37 17.48 -1.75 -1.65
CA LEU A 37 16.53 -0.86 -2.33
C LEU A 37 17.16 0.47 -2.69
N ALA A 38 17.94 1.07 -1.79
CA ALA A 38 18.60 2.35 -2.02
C ALA A 38 19.67 2.25 -3.12
N ALA A 39 20.33 1.11 -3.25
CA ALA A 39 21.32 0.83 -4.28
C ALA A 39 20.70 0.44 -5.65
N GLY A 40 19.38 0.23 -5.71
CA GLY A 40 18.71 -0.31 -6.90
C GLY A 40 19.05 -1.78 -7.18
N GLY A 41 19.64 -2.48 -6.21
CA GLY A 41 20.17 -3.84 -6.36
C GLY A 41 19.13 -4.92 -6.12
N ILE A 42 17.97 -4.83 -6.76
CA ILE A 42 16.87 -5.77 -6.54
C ILE A 42 16.50 -6.48 -7.81
N ASP A 43 16.57 -7.80 -7.73
CA ASP A 43 16.06 -8.70 -8.74
C ASP A 43 14.57 -8.93 -8.48
N VAL A 44 13.73 -8.66 -9.48
CA VAL A 44 12.29 -8.98 -9.44
C VAL A 44 12.11 -10.36 -10.06
N GLY A 45 11.59 -11.31 -9.28
CA GLY A 45 11.23 -12.65 -9.77
C GLY A 45 10.04 -12.60 -10.74
N LEU A 46 9.73 -13.70 -11.40
CA LEU A 46 8.63 -13.81 -12.37
C LEU A 46 7.29 -14.18 -11.73
N SER A 47 7.32 -14.79 -10.55
CA SER A 47 6.15 -15.29 -9.85
C SER A 47 5.43 -14.20 -9.07
N THR A 48 4.11 -14.30 -8.96
CA THR A 48 3.30 -13.42 -8.11
C THR A 48 3.74 -13.45 -6.64
N ALA A 49 4.31 -14.57 -6.18
CA ALA A 49 4.90 -14.65 -4.83
C ALA A 49 6.13 -13.74 -4.70
N SER A 50 7.02 -13.74 -5.70
CA SER A 50 8.17 -12.83 -5.75
C SER A 50 7.76 -11.36 -5.90
N HIS A 51 6.74 -11.08 -6.72
CA HIS A 51 6.16 -9.74 -6.82
C HIS A 51 5.60 -9.27 -5.46
N THR A 52 4.84 -10.12 -4.76
CA THR A 52 4.29 -9.80 -3.44
C THR A 52 5.40 -9.58 -2.42
N LEU A 53 6.45 -10.40 -2.42
CA LEU A 53 7.61 -10.22 -1.56
C LEU A 53 8.26 -8.85 -1.77
N ILE A 54 8.53 -8.48 -3.03
CA ILE A 54 9.22 -7.22 -3.28
C ILE A 54 8.36 -5.99 -2.98
N LEU A 55 7.06 -6.06 -3.26
CA LEU A 55 6.12 -5.00 -2.90
C LEU A 55 6.04 -4.80 -1.37
N ASN A 56 6.07 -5.88 -0.60
CA ASN A 56 6.14 -5.82 0.86
C ASN A 56 7.46 -5.19 1.35
N ASN A 57 8.59 -5.57 0.76
CA ASN A 57 9.89 -4.95 1.08
C ASN A 57 9.87 -3.44 0.79
N CYS A 58 9.28 -3.04 -0.34
CA CYS A 58 9.10 -1.63 -0.68
C CYS A 58 8.21 -0.90 0.32
N TYR A 59 7.05 -1.47 0.66
CA TYR A 59 6.15 -0.89 1.66
C TYR A 59 6.86 -0.73 3.02
N GLU A 60 7.57 -1.74 3.50
CA GLU A 60 8.34 -1.70 4.76
C GLU A 60 9.46 -0.64 4.70
N ALA A 61 10.20 -0.56 3.60
CA ALA A 61 11.29 0.39 3.43
C ALA A 61 10.83 1.84 3.24
N LEU A 62 9.56 2.07 2.90
CA LEU A 62 8.96 3.42 2.83
C LEU A 62 8.35 3.84 4.17
N THR A 63 7.77 2.89 4.92
CA THR A 63 6.96 3.20 6.11
C THR A 63 7.67 2.96 7.45
N SER A 64 8.75 2.17 7.49
CA SER A 64 9.42 1.81 8.73
C SER A 64 10.07 2.99 9.46
N VAL A 65 10.19 2.87 10.78
CA VAL A 65 10.94 3.83 11.61
C VAL A 65 12.38 3.94 11.12
N THR A 66 13.01 2.81 10.80
CA THR A 66 14.39 2.77 10.28
C THR A 66 14.54 3.60 9.02
N ALA A 67 13.59 3.50 8.08
CA ALA A 67 13.58 4.29 6.86
C ALA A 67 13.47 5.80 7.15
N ARG A 68 12.59 6.19 8.09
CA ARG A 68 12.42 7.61 8.47
C ARG A 68 13.69 8.25 9.02
N LEU A 69 14.58 7.46 9.63
CA LEU A 69 15.86 7.92 10.18
C LEU A 69 16.98 8.03 9.11
N GLN A 70 16.73 7.59 7.88
CA GLN A 70 17.73 7.64 6.81
C GLN A 70 17.85 9.03 6.19
N PRO A 71 19.03 9.39 5.62
CA PRO A 71 19.20 10.63 4.89
C PRO A 71 18.17 10.80 3.77
N ALA A 72 17.69 12.02 3.55
CA ALA A 72 16.65 12.33 2.56
C ALA A 72 16.98 11.79 1.15
N ALA A 73 18.24 11.94 0.71
CA ALA A 73 18.69 11.41 -0.58
C ALA A 73 18.53 9.88 -0.69
N ARG A 74 18.81 9.13 0.39
CA ARG A 74 18.64 7.67 0.38
C ARG A 74 17.16 7.29 0.39
N ARG A 75 16.33 7.99 1.16
CA ARG A 75 14.87 7.78 1.18
C ARG A 75 14.27 8.02 -0.20
N SER A 76 14.69 9.09 -0.88
CA SER A 76 14.25 9.41 -2.24
C SER A 76 14.70 8.36 -3.26
N ALA A 77 15.93 7.84 -3.14
CA ALA A 77 16.41 6.74 -3.98
C ALA A 77 15.59 5.45 -3.80
N VAL A 78 15.27 5.07 -2.56
CA VAL A 78 14.38 3.93 -2.28
C VAL A 78 13.01 4.16 -2.89
N ALA A 79 12.42 5.34 -2.72
CA ALA A 79 11.13 5.68 -3.31
C ALA A 79 11.16 5.60 -4.85
N ALA A 80 12.17 6.16 -5.50
CA ALA A 80 12.31 6.08 -6.95
C ALA A 80 12.41 4.63 -7.45
N ASN A 81 13.22 3.80 -6.78
CA ASN A 81 13.38 2.39 -7.16
C ASN A 81 12.10 1.57 -6.89
N CYS A 82 11.41 1.82 -5.79
CA CYS A 82 10.12 1.19 -5.50
C CYS A 82 9.04 1.58 -6.49
N LEU A 83 9.01 2.83 -6.94
CA LEU A 83 8.10 3.28 -7.99
C LEU A 83 8.36 2.51 -9.28
N LEU A 84 9.63 2.38 -9.71
CA LEU A 84 9.98 1.63 -10.92
C LEU A 84 9.57 0.15 -10.84
N VAL A 85 9.83 -0.51 -9.70
CA VAL A 85 9.45 -1.90 -9.48
C VAL A 85 7.93 -2.07 -9.49
N ALA A 86 7.21 -1.22 -8.75
CA ALA A 86 5.76 -1.29 -8.65
C ALA A 86 5.08 -1.02 -9.99
N ASP A 87 5.56 -0.02 -10.75
CA ASP A 87 5.08 0.26 -12.10
C ASP A 87 5.34 -0.93 -13.04
N GLY A 88 6.53 -1.54 -12.98
CA GLY A 88 6.86 -2.75 -13.75
C GLY A 88 5.94 -3.92 -13.47
N ILE A 89 5.67 -4.21 -12.18
CA ILE A 89 4.73 -5.27 -11.78
C ILE A 89 3.32 -4.93 -12.26
N SER A 90 2.85 -3.70 -12.03
CA SER A 90 1.49 -3.29 -12.41
C SER A 90 1.25 -3.27 -13.93
N ALA A 91 2.29 -3.07 -14.74
CA ALA A 91 2.21 -3.19 -16.19
C ALA A 91 1.99 -4.66 -16.64
N GLY A 92 2.60 -5.62 -15.95
CA GLY A 92 2.38 -7.06 -16.19
C GLY A 92 1.14 -7.63 -15.49
N GLU A 93 0.74 -7.03 -14.38
CA GLU A 93 -0.38 -7.44 -13.54
C GLU A 93 -1.32 -6.25 -13.26
N PRO A 94 -2.13 -5.77 -14.24
CA PRO A 94 -2.96 -4.58 -14.06
C PRO A 94 -4.00 -4.67 -12.94
N ALA A 95 -4.37 -5.90 -12.54
CA ALA A 95 -5.28 -6.16 -11.43
C ALA A 95 -4.60 -6.16 -10.05
N ASN A 96 -3.27 -5.99 -9.97
CA ASN A 96 -2.54 -5.99 -8.71
C ASN A 96 -2.69 -4.63 -8.00
N ALA A 97 -3.73 -4.52 -7.18
CA ALA A 97 -4.04 -3.29 -6.43
C ALA A 97 -2.91 -2.87 -5.49
N PHE A 98 -2.15 -3.82 -4.96
CA PHE A 98 -1.03 -3.54 -4.07
C PHE A 98 0.17 -2.94 -4.80
N ALA A 99 0.48 -3.42 -6.01
CA ALA A 99 1.48 -2.80 -6.86
C ALA A 99 1.14 -1.33 -7.12
N TRP A 100 -0.09 -1.05 -7.53
CA TRP A 100 -0.57 0.33 -7.74
C TRP A 100 -0.48 1.19 -6.46
N TYR A 101 -0.81 0.63 -5.29
CA TYR A 101 -0.69 1.35 -4.02
C TYR A 101 0.76 1.66 -3.67
N VAL A 102 1.68 0.69 -3.80
CA VAL A 102 3.11 0.90 -3.51
C VAL A 102 3.70 1.96 -4.45
N ALA A 103 3.30 1.96 -5.72
CA ALA A 103 3.67 3.03 -6.66
C ALA A 103 3.16 4.40 -6.19
N ALA A 104 1.91 4.49 -5.74
CA ALA A 104 1.34 5.73 -5.20
C ALA A 104 2.10 6.22 -3.96
N LEU A 105 2.37 5.33 -3.00
CA LEU A 105 3.12 5.64 -1.80
C LEU A 105 4.54 6.11 -2.11
N ALA A 106 5.23 5.43 -3.04
CA ALA A 106 6.57 5.80 -3.48
C ALA A 106 6.59 7.19 -4.14
N ALA A 107 5.60 7.50 -4.98
CA ALA A 107 5.45 8.83 -5.57
C ALA A 107 5.22 9.92 -4.51
N ALA A 108 4.38 9.65 -3.51
CA ALA A 108 4.15 10.57 -2.38
C ALA A 108 5.44 10.87 -1.59
N HIS A 109 6.30 9.87 -1.39
CA HIS A 109 7.59 10.06 -0.70
C HIS A 109 8.57 10.99 -1.43
N ASN A 110 8.37 11.20 -2.74
CA ASN A 110 9.14 12.11 -3.57
C ASN A 110 8.37 13.40 -3.90
N ASP A 111 7.26 13.68 -3.21
CA ASP A 111 6.36 14.82 -3.44
C ASP A 111 5.80 14.88 -4.88
N ASP A 112 5.78 13.75 -5.61
CA ASP A 112 5.17 13.62 -6.93
C ASP A 112 3.67 13.31 -6.79
N LEU A 113 2.92 14.35 -6.41
CA LEU A 113 1.47 14.26 -6.17
C LEU A 113 0.65 13.86 -7.41
N PRO A 114 0.97 14.33 -8.64
CA PRO A 114 0.30 13.86 -9.85
C PRO A 114 0.45 12.35 -10.06
N THR A 115 1.67 11.81 -9.92
CA THR A 115 1.88 10.36 -10.05
C THR A 115 1.21 9.61 -8.90
N MET A 116 1.31 10.12 -7.66
CA MET A 116 0.64 9.54 -6.49
C MET A 116 -0.87 9.39 -6.73
N THR A 117 -1.55 10.48 -7.11
CA THR A 117 -3.01 10.46 -7.30
C THR A 117 -3.43 9.48 -8.38
N GLU A 118 -2.72 9.45 -9.51
CA GLU A 118 -3.06 8.54 -10.61
C GLU A 118 -2.86 7.07 -10.20
N ARG A 119 -1.76 6.74 -9.51
CA ARG A 119 -1.50 5.38 -9.03
C ARG A 119 -2.46 4.96 -7.92
N LEU A 120 -2.85 5.88 -7.05
CA LEU A 120 -3.86 5.62 -6.02
C LEU A 120 -5.22 5.33 -6.64
N ARG A 121 -5.61 6.09 -7.67
CA ARG A 121 -6.82 5.84 -8.47
C ARG A 121 -6.81 4.42 -9.05
N MET A 122 -5.69 4.00 -9.63
CA MET A 122 -5.55 2.66 -10.20
C MET A 122 -5.63 1.56 -9.14
N SER A 123 -5.08 1.78 -7.95
CA SER A 123 -5.21 0.85 -6.82
C SER A 123 -6.68 0.70 -6.38
N GLN A 124 -7.44 1.80 -6.33
CA GLN A 124 -8.86 1.78 -5.97
C GLN A 124 -9.71 1.03 -7.01
N ILE A 125 -9.37 1.15 -8.30
CA ILE A 125 -10.11 0.50 -9.40
C ILE A 125 -9.79 -0.98 -9.52
N SER A 126 -8.53 -1.36 -9.34
CA SER A 126 -8.08 -2.75 -9.49
C SER A 126 -8.48 -3.64 -8.31
N GLY A 127 -8.58 -3.09 -7.09
CA GLY A 127 -8.98 -3.82 -5.88
C GLY A 127 -9.99 -3.06 -5.01
N PRO A 128 -11.23 -2.85 -5.47
CA PRO A 128 -12.21 -2.01 -4.78
C PRO A 128 -12.75 -2.62 -3.47
N SER A 129 -12.62 -3.94 -3.27
CA SER A 129 -13.18 -4.67 -2.11
C SER A 129 -12.13 -5.36 -1.25
N GLU A 130 -10.85 -5.20 -1.55
CA GLU A 130 -9.75 -5.81 -0.79
C GLU A 130 -9.53 -5.07 0.53
N GLN A 131 -10.24 -5.48 1.58
CA GLN A 131 -10.28 -4.75 2.87
C GLN A 131 -8.90 -4.45 3.48
N TRP A 132 -7.90 -5.32 3.29
CA TRP A 132 -6.58 -5.14 3.88
C TRP A 132 -5.78 -3.98 3.27
N ILE A 133 -5.98 -3.68 1.97
CA ILE A 133 -5.32 -2.57 1.28
C ILE A 133 -6.11 -1.26 1.42
N VAL A 134 -7.42 -1.34 1.68
CA VAL A 134 -8.31 -0.18 1.86
C VAL A 134 -7.82 0.72 2.99
N GLU A 135 -7.39 0.16 4.13
CA GLU A 135 -6.82 0.95 5.23
C GLU A 135 -5.54 1.69 4.81
N LEU A 136 -4.70 1.05 4.01
CA LEU A 136 -3.49 1.65 3.47
C LEU A 136 -3.80 2.82 2.52
N ARG A 137 -4.80 2.64 1.64
CA ARG A 137 -5.26 3.68 0.72
C ARG A 137 -5.88 4.86 1.44
N VAL A 138 -6.73 4.62 2.45
CA VAL A 138 -7.32 5.70 3.26
C VAL A 138 -6.22 6.51 3.94
N ASN A 139 -5.23 5.86 4.55
CA ASN A 139 -4.14 6.58 5.20
C ASN A 139 -3.39 7.49 4.21
N LEU A 140 -3.00 6.96 3.05
CA LEU A 140 -2.32 7.75 2.02
C LEU A 140 -3.20 8.88 1.48
N ALA A 141 -4.50 8.63 1.26
CA ALA A 141 -5.43 9.62 0.74
C ALA A 141 -5.68 10.75 1.75
N GLU A 142 -5.93 10.42 3.02
CA GLU A 142 -6.16 11.42 4.07
C GLU A 142 -4.92 12.26 4.36
N ASP A 143 -3.72 11.67 4.32
CA ASP A 143 -2.46 12.40 4.54
C ASP A 143 -2.16 13.39 3.39
N HIS A 144 -2.78 13.19 2.21
CA HIS A 144 -2.62 14.02 1.02
C HIS A 144 -3.95 14.57 0.49
N LEU A 145 -4.93 14.79 1.37
CA LEU A 145 -6.32 15.10 1.00
C LEU A 145 -6.45 16.29 0.03
N ALA A 146 -5.65 17.34 0.26
CA ALA A 146 -5.66 18.56 -0.56
C ALA A 146 -5.16 18.36 -2.01
N ALA A 147 -4.44 17.26 -2.27
CA ALA A 147 -3.90 16.94 -3.58
C ALA A 147 -4.81 16.02 -4.41
N LEU A 148 -5.85 15.42 -3.81
CA LEU A 148 -6.66 14.41 -4.48
C LEU A 148 -7.54 15.02 -5.58
N THR A 149 -7.60 14.35 -6.72
CA THR A 149 -8.60 14.66 -7.75
C THR A 149 -10.00 14.21 -7.28
N PRO A 150 -11.08 14.73 -7.88
CA PRO A 150 -12.45 14.30 -7.55
C PRO A 150 -12.66 12.78 -7.66
N GLU A 151 -12.03 12.13 -8.64
CA GLU A 151 -12.13 10.69 -8.86
C GLU A 151 -11.47 9.89 -7.72
N VAL A 152 -10.29 10.33 -7.28
CA VAL A 152 -9.56 9.71 -6.17
C VAL A 152 -10.28 9.95 -4.85
N MET A 153 -10.87 11.14 -4.68
CA MET A 153 -11.72 11.47 -3.53
C MET A 153 -12.93 10.55 -3.45
N ALA A 154 -13.62 10.32 -4.58
CA ALA A 154 -14.74 9.38 -4.64
C ALA A 154 -14.32 7.92 -4.40
N GLY A 155 -13.11 7.54 -4.81
CA GLY A 155 -12.51 6.27 -4.42
C GLY A 155 -12.25 6.17 -2.91
N ASN A 156 -11.75 7.24 -2.30
CA ASN A 156 -11.48 7.29 -0.87
C ASN A 156 -12.78 7.27 -0.05
N ASP A 157 -13.85 7.93 -0.50
CA ASP A 157 -15.18 7.83 0.11
C ASP A 157 -15.72 6.39 0.12
N ARG A 158 -15.49 5.63 -0.96
CA ARG A 158 -15.85 4.21 -1.04
C ARG A 158 -15.01 3.36 -0.09
N ASP A 159 -13.71 3.64 -0.01
CA ASP A 159 -12.80 2.97 0.91
C ASP A 159 -13.20 3.22 2.39
N LEU A 160 -13.49 4.47 2.76
CA LEU A 160 -14.00 4.86 4.08
C LEU A 160 -15.33 4.17 4.41
N THR A 161 -16.24 4.15 3.43
CA THR A 161 -17.54 3.47 3.54
C THR A 161 -17.35 1.97 3.81
N LEU A 162 -16.44 1.31 3.09
CA LEU A 162 -16.14 -0.10 3.28
C LEU A 162 -15.54 -0.36 4.68
N LEU A 163 -14.62 0.48 5.14
CA LEU A 163 -14.02 0.33 6.46
C LEU A 163 -15.06 0.49 7.57
N ALA A 164 -15.94 1.49 7.47
CA ALA A 164 -17.01 1.73 8.43
C ALA A 164 -18.00 0.56 8.55
N GLN A 165 -18.15 -0.25 7.49
CA GLN A 165 -18.99 -1.46 7.49
C GLN A 165 -18.24 -2.72 7.96
N SER A 166 -16.92 -2.67 8.08
CA SER A 166 -16.08 -3.82 8.43
C SER A 166 -15.73 -3.84 9.92
N GLN A 167 -15.68 -5.04 10.52
CA GLN A 167 -15.40 -5.20 11.95
C GLN A 167 -14.02 -4.65 12.34
N ARG A 168 -13.00 -4.83 11.50
CA ARG A 168 -11.64 -4.32 11.75
C ARG A 168 -11.52 -2.84 11.40
N GLY A 169 -12.05 -2.44 10.23
CA GLY A 169 -11.90 -1.07 9.72
C GLY A 169 -12.63 -0.03 10.57
N VAL A 170 -13.79 -0.36 11.14
CA VAL A 170 -14.58 0.59 11.93
C VAL A 170 -13.82 1.10 13.15
N ALA A 171 -12.97 0.27 13.76
CA ALA A 171 -12.12 0.67 14.88
C ALA A 171 -11.04 1.67 14.44
N SER A 172 -10.39 1.45 13.29
CA SER A 172 -9.37 2.35 12.73
C SER A 172 -9.96 3.73 12.39
N ILE A 173 -11.12 3.74 11.73
CA ILE A 173 -11.84 4.99 11.39
C ILE A 173 -12.32 5.72 12.66
N ALA A 174 -12.85 5.01 13.66
CA ALA A 174 -13.27 5.61 14.92
C ALA A 174 -12.11 6.27 15.67
N GLN A 175 -10.93 5.65 15.68
CA GLN A 175 -9.74 6.25 16.26
C GLN A 175 -9.30 7.52 15.51
N ARG A 176 -9.40 7.54 14.17
CA ARG A 176 -9.13 8.75 13.39
C ARG A 176 -10.16 9.85 13.69
N TYR A 177 -11.45 9.52 13.79
CA TYR A 177 -12.53 10.44 14.14
C TYR A 177 -12.28 11.21 15.45
N VAL A 178 -11.84 10.51 16.50
CA VAL A 178 -11.59 11.17 17.79
C VAL A 178 -10.35 12.08 17.73
N ARG A 179 -9.31 11.69 16.96
CA ARG A 179 -8.03 12.41 16.88
C ARG A 179 -8.02 13.60 15.90
N GLN A 180 -8.79 13.55 14.82
CA GLN A 180 -8.73 14.52 13.72
C GLN A 180 -10.08 15.21 13.55
N ALA A 181 -10.15 16.52 13.84
CA ALA A 181 -11.42 17.27 13.84
C ALA A 181 -11.97 17.50 12.43
N ASP A 182 -11.07 17.78 11.50
CA ASP A 182 -11.25 17.93 10.06
C ASP A 182 -11.78 16.65 9.37
N PHE A 183 -11.44 15.47 9.89
CA PHE A 183 -11.96 14.20 9.39
C PHE A 183 -13.44 13.96 9.73
N ARG A 184 -13.95 14.55 10.83
CA ARG A 184 -15.24 14.20 11.45
C ARG A 184 -16.43 14.47 10.53
N GLU A 185 -16.47 15.65 9.91
CA GLU A 185 -17.61 16.07 9.09
C GLU A 185 -17.83 15.11 7.92
N ARG A 186 -16.74 14.81 7.19
CA ARG A 186 -16.80 13.95 6.00
C ARG A 186 -17.20 12.51 6.36
N ILE A 187 -16.58 11.91 7.38
CA ILE A 187 -16.92 10.54 7.76
C ILE A 187 -18.33 10.44 8.37
N THR A 188 -18.80 11.45 9.11
CA THR A 188 -20.18 11.50 9.59
C THR A 188 -21.16 11.49 8.42
N ALA A 189 -20.94 12.32 7.40
CA ALA A 189 -21.81 12.36 6.22
C ALA A 189 -21.85 11.02 5.43
N LEU A 190 -20.75 10.26 5.44
CA LEU A 190 -20.71 8.92 4.85
C LEU A 190 -21.45 7.89 5.72
N VAL A 191 -21.21 7.89 7.03
CA VAL A 191 -21.82 6.94 7.97
C VAL A 191 -23.34 7.13 8.06
N GLU A 192 -23.84 8.37 8.02
CA GLU A 192 -25.27 8.67 8.04
C GLU A 192 -26.06 8.06 6.86
N ARG A 193 -25.37 7.69 5.78
CA ARG A 193 -25.97 7.01 4.62
C ARG A 193 -26.00 5.48 4.77
N LEU A 194 -25.33 4.94 5.79
CA LEU A 194 -25.31 3.51 6.06
C LEU A 194 -26.59 3.05 6.78
N PRO A 195 -26.95 1.76 6.73
CA PRO A 195 -28.05 1.25 7.55
C PRO A 195 -27.79 1.45 9.06
N ALA A 196 -28.87 1.52 9.83
CA ALA A 196 -28.84 1.90 11.24
C ALA A 196 -27.91 1.02 12.10
N GLU A 197 -27.78 -0.27 11.75
CA GLU A 197 -26.85 -1.19 12.43
C GLU A 197 -25.39 -0.75 12.29
N GLN A 198 -24.96 -0.37 11.08
CA GLN A 198 -23.59 0.09 10.85
C GLN A 198 -23.35 1.46 11.49
N GLN A 199 -24.36 2.35 11.51
CA GLN A 199 -24.27 3.61 12.25
C GLN A 199 -24.06 3.38 13.76
N GLN A 200 -24.83 2.45 14.36
CA GLN A 200 -24.68 2.10 15.77
C GLN A 200 -23.31 1.47 16.07
N SER A 201 -22.83 0.59 15.17
CA SER A 201 -21.48 0.00 15.27
C SER A 201 -20.39 1.07 15.24
N PHE A 202 -20.51 2.06 14.34
CA PHE A 202 -19.58 3.18 14.28
C PHE A 202 -19.58 4.01 15.58
N LEU A 203 -20.76 4.42 16.07
CA LEU A 203 -20.89 5.19 17.31
C LEU A 203 -20.35 4.44 18.53
N TYR A 204 -20.55 3.12 18.60
CA TYR A 204 -19.97 2.28 19.64
C TYR A 204 -18.44 2.35 19.62
N ASN A 205 -17.81 2.20 18.45
CA ASN A 205 -16.36 2.28 18.31
C ASN A 205 -15.81 3.68 18.60
N VAL A 206 -16.53 4.75 18.25
CA VAL A 206 -16.14 6.13 18.59
C VAL A 206 -16.10 6.33 20.11
N ARG A 207 -17.09 5.82 20.84
CA ARG A 207 -17.10 5.88 22.31
C ARG A 207 -15.92 5.12 22.91
N LEU A 208 -15.66 3.90 22.44
CA LEU A 208 -14.51 3.12 22.87
C LEU A 208 -13.18 3.85 22.62
N ALA A 209 -13.03 4.46 21.44
CA ALA A 209 -11.82 5.20 21.09
C ALA A 209 -11.64 6.47 21.94
N ALA A 210 -12.73 7.19 22.25
CA ALA A 210 -12.69 8.36 23.13
C ALA A 210 -12.30 7.98 24.57
N ASP A 211 -12.87 6.89 25.09
CA ASP A 211 -12.52 6.37 26.41
C ASP A 211 -11.05 5.98 26.49
N GLN A 212 -10.52 5.30 25.47
CA GLN A 212 -9.11 4.94 25.38
C GLN A 212 -8.20 6.18 25.38
N LEU A 213 -8.56 7.22 24.62
CA LEU A 213 -7.81 8.47 24.55
C LEU A 213 -7.81 9.22 25.89
N SER A 214 -8.89 9.15 26.67
CA SER A 214 -8.97 9.80 27.99
C SER A 214 -8.16 9.11 29.09
N ARG A 215 -7.79 7.84 28.90
CA ARG A 215 -7.06 7.02 29.88
C ARG A 215 -5.55 6.94 29.63
N GLY A 216 -5.09 7.33 28.45
CA GLY A 216 -3.68 7.40 28.06
C GLY A 216 -3.11 8.78 28.28
#